data_AF-A0A1F8J2S5-F1
#
_entry.id   AF-A0A1F8J2S5-F1
#
_cell.length_a   1.000
_cell.length_b   1.000
_cell.length_c   1.000
_cell.angle_alpha   90.00
_cell.angle_beta   90.00
_cell.angle_gamma   90.00
#
_symmetry.space_group_name_H-M   'P 1'
#
loop_
_entity.id
_entity.type
_entity.pdbx_description
1 polymer ?
#
loop_
_entity_poly.entity_id
_entity_poly.type
_entity_poly.pdbx_seq_one_letter_code
_entity_poly.pdbx_strand_id
1 'polypeptide(L)'
;MSYIRSFFLNFLIVFFVDRVAPGVMVMTYEDVPNIGADILFSLIVGFLNASVFFFLAILELKITHFKLAMTTFVVSFGAFLVIAMIPFGVRVVSPWGVVIGGLMVWSVAFLSNHLEWKHYKAH
;
A
#
# COMPACT_ATOMS: atom_id res chain seq x y z
N MET A 1 -12.26 -10.67 -7.69
CA MET A 1 -12.29 -10.27 -6.26
C MET A 1 -13.14 -9.02 -6.16
N SER A 2 -13.94 -8.83 -5.10
CA SER A 2 -14.67 -7.56 -4.96
C SER A 2 -13.72 -6.47 -4.46
N TYR A 3 -13.97 -5.23 -4.90
CA TYR A 3 -13.17 -4.05 -4.51
C TYR A 3 -12.98 -3.93 -2.99
N ILE A 4 -14.05 -4.15 -2.22
CA ILE A 4 -14.02 -4.11 -0.75
C ILE A 4 -12.99 -5.10 -0.18
N ARG A 5 -12.88 -6.30 -0.75
CA ARG A 5 -11.91 -7.30 -0.28
C ARG A 5 -10.48 -6.92 -0.65
N SER A 6 -10.25 -6.35 -1.84
CA SER A 6 -8.94 -5.84 -2.26
C SER A 6 -8.50 -4.67 -1.38
N PHE A 7 -9.40 -3.73 -1.12
CA PHE A 7 -9.17 -2.62 -0.20
C PHE A 7 -8.81 -3.12 1.20
N PHE A 8 -9.59 -4.05 1.76
CA PHE A 8 -9.32 -4.59 3.07
C PHE A 8 -7.96 -5.32 3.15
N LEU A 9 -7.60 -6.11 2.12
CA LEU A 9 -6.27 -6.73 2.06
C LEU A 9 -5.14 -5.71 1.97
N ASN A 10 -5.29 -4.68 1.14
CA ASN A 10 -4.28 -3.63 0.99
C ASN A 10 -4.15 -2.77 2.26
N PHE A 11 -5.25 -2.51 2.96
CA PHE A 11 -5.21 -1.88 4.28
C PHE A 11 -4.44 -2.75 5.28
N LEU A 12 -4.82 -4.04 5.39
CA LEU A 12 -4.21 -4.95 6.36
C LEU A 12 -2.71 -5.11 6.15
N ILE A 13 -2.26 -5.27 4.90
CA ILE A 13 -0.83 -5.42 4.64
C ILE A 13 -0.04 -4.19 5.07
N VAL A 14 -0.53 -2.97 4.78
CA VAL A 14 0.15 -1.74 5.21
C VAL A 14 0.16 -1.67 6.73
N PHE A 15 -0.98 -1.91 7.36
CA PHE A 15 -1.13 -1.89 8.82
C PHE A 15 -0.20 -2.85 9.56
N PHE A 16 -0.01 -4.05 9.02
CA PHE A 16 0.92 -5.03 9.59
C PHE A 16 2.38 -4.67 9.30
N VAL A 17 2.68 -4.21 8.08
CA VAL A 17 4.02 -3.78 7.70
C VAL A 17 4.50 -2.65 8.61
N ASP A 18 3.64 -1.68 8.91
CA ASP A 18 3.96 -0.55 9.80
C ASP A 18 4.38 -0.97 11.22
N ARG A 19 3.94 -2.15 11.67
CA ARG A 19 4.18 -2.67 13.03
C ARG A 19 5.26 -3.74 13.10
N VAL A 20 5.50 -4.46 12.00
CA VAL A 20 6.34 -5.67 11.99
C VAL A 20 7.57 -5.48 11.12
N ALA A 21 7.54 -4.58 10.12
CA ALA A 21 8.66 -4.43 9.22
C ALA A 21 9.86 -3.77 9.93
N PRO A 22 11.05 -4.39 9.86
CA PRO A 22 12.26 -3.79 10.40
C PRO A 22 12.56 -2.48 9.65
N GLY A 23 12.94 -1.45 10.41
CA GLY A 23 13.22 -0.14 9.84
C GLY A 23 12.00 0.78 9.69
N VAL A 24 10.81 0.32 10.10
CA VAL A 24 9.60 1.14 10.25
C VAL A 24 9.22 1.19 11.73
N MET A 25 8.76 2.34 12.21
CA MET A 25 8.39 2.54 13.61
C MET A 25 7.12 3.37 13.69
N VAL A 26 6.12 2.86 14.42
CA VAL A 26 4.93 3.64 14.79
C VAL A 26 5.35 4.77 15.73
N MET A 27 4.94 5.99 15.42
CA MET A 27 5.24 7.15 16.25
C MET A 27 4.43 7.09 17.54
N THR A 28 5.10 7.36 18.65
CA THR A 28 4.45 7.57 19.95
C THR A 28 4.26 9.07 20.18
N TYR A 29 3.11 9.43 20.76
CA TYR A 29 2.86 10.75 21.30
C TYR A 29 2.62 10.56 22.81
N GLU A 30 3.40 11.23 23.66
CA GLU A 30 3.34 11.06 25.12
C GLU A 30 3.47 9.60 25.58
N ASP A 31 4.44 8.86 25.02
CA ASP A 31 4.68 7.42 25.30
C ASP A 31 3.52 6.47 24.93
N VAL A 32 2.45 6.96 24.32
CA VAL A 32 1.34 6.17 23.79
C VAL A 32 1.47 6.08 22.26
N PRO A 33 1.31 4.90 21.63
CA PRO A 33 1.30 4.79 20.18
C PRO A 33 0.23 5.71 19.58
N ASN A 34 0.57 6.47 18.54
CA ASN A 34 -0.39 7.28 17.80
C ASN A 34 -1.20 6.39 16.83
N ILE A 35 -2.05 5.55 17.42
CA ILE A 35 -2.86 4.53 16.73
C ILE A 35 -3.77 5.18 15.68
N GLY A 36 -4.27 6.39 15.92
CA GLY A 36 -5.15 7.09 14.97
C GLY A 36 -4.44 7.43 13.66
N ALA A 37 -3.20 7.94 13.74
CA ALA A 37 -2.46 8.35 12.56
C ALA A 37 -1.89 7.16 11.75
N ASP A 38 -1.50 6.07 12.41
CA ASP A 38 -1.04 4.87 11.71
C ASP A 38 -2.17 4.16 10.94
N ILE A 39 -3.37 4.09 11.53
CA ILE A 39 -4.56 3.53 10.87
C ILE A 39 -4.90 4.39 9.67
N LEU A 40 -4.83 5.71 9.81
CA LEU A 40 -5.12 6.63 8.72
C LEU A 40 -4.12 6.48 7.57
N PHE A 41 -2.82 6.35 7.87
CA PHE A 41 -1.80 6.07 6.85
C PHE A 41 -2.10 4.75 6.12
N SER A 42 -2.33 3.67 6.88
CA SER A 42 -2.68 2.36 6.33
C SER A 42 -3.93 2.40 5.45
N LEU A 43 -4.93 3.18 5.85
CA LEU A 43 -6.19 3.34 5.14
C LEU A 43 -5.99 4.09 3.81
N ILE A 44 -5.22 5.17 3.82
CA ILE A 44 -4.91 5.96 2.61
C ILE A 44 -4.11 5.12 1.63
N VAL A 45 -3.02 4.50 2.06
CA VAL A 45 -2.17 3.68 1.17
C VAL A 45 -2.93 2.46 0.67
N GLY A 46 -3.72 1.83 1.55
CA GLY A 46 -4.57 0.71 1.21
C GLY A 46 -5.61 1.07 0.13
N PHE A 47 -6.24 2.24 0.26
CA PHE A 47 -7.19 2.78 -0.71
C PHE A 47 -6.54 3.07 -2.05
N LEU A 48 -5.38 3.75 -2.04
CA LEU A 48 -4.65 4.09 -3.26
C LEU A 48 -4.24 2.83 -4.03
N ASN A 49 -3.68 1.84 -3.34
CA ASN A 49 -3.28 0.59 -3.97
C ASN A 49 -4.47 -0.22 -4.51
N ALA A 50 -5.57 -0.30 -3.77
CA ALA A 50 -6.77 -1.00 -4.23
C ALA A 50 -7.47 -0.32 -5.42
N SER A 51 -7.29 0.99 -5.57
CA SER A 51 -7.90 1.77 -6.65
C SER A 51 -7.12 1.70 -7.97
N VAL A 52 -5.90 1.15 -7.99
CA VAL A 52 -5.03 1.14 -9.19
C VAL A 52 -5.74 0.51 -10.40
N PHE A 53 -6.31 -0.68 -10.25
CA PHE A 53 -7.03 -1.35 -11.34
C PHE A 53 -8.23 -0.52 -11.82
N PHE A 54 -9.02 0.01 -10.88
CA PHE A 54 -10.20 0.83 -11.20
C PHE A 54 -9.84 2.08 -11.99
N PHE A 55 -8.79 2.80 -11.58
CA PHE A 55 -8.29 3.96 -12.33
C PHE A 55 -7.79 3.59 -13.73
N LEU A 56 -7.03 2.50 -13.87
CA LEU A 56 -6.55 2.05 -15.17
C LEU A 56 -7.70 1.63 -16.10
N ALA A 57 -8.76 1.03 -15.55
CA ALA A 57 -9.95 0.62 -16.30
C ALA A 57 -10.79 1.83 -16.75
N ILE A 58 -11.03 2.80 -15.87
CA ILE A 58 -11.80 4.02 -16.21
C ILE A 58 -11.10 4.86 -17.28
N LEU A 59 -9.76 4.94 -17.22
CA LEU A 59 -8.98 5.69 -18.20
C LEU A 59 -8.81 4.94 -19.53
N GLU A 60 -9.49 3.80 -19.71
CA GLU A 60 -9.44 2.93 -20.89
C GLU A 60 -7.99 2.56 -21.30
N LEU A 61 -7.08 2.56 -20.33
CA LEU A 61 -5.69 2.26 -20.58
C LEU A 61 -5.53 0.75 -20.75
N LYS A 62 -4.88 0.31 -21.83
CA LYS A 62 -4.53 -1.10 -22.01
C LYS A 62 -3.78 -1.62 -20.78
N ILE A 63 -4.46 -2.44 -19.98
CA ILE A 63 -3.95 -3.01 -18.74
C ILE A 63 -2.99 -4.15 -19.10
N THR A 64 -1.79 -4.09 -18.54
CA THR A 64 -0.76 -5.13 -18.69
C THR A 64 -0.16 -5.43 -17.32
N HIS A 65 0.43 -6.62 -17.16
CA HIS A 65 1.12 -6.97 -15.92
C HIS A 65 2.19 -5.94 -15.53
N PHE A 66 2.95 -5.47 -16.51
CA PHE A 66 3.98 -4.46 -16.29
C PHE A 66 3.41 -3.14 -15.78
N LYS A 67 2.32 -2.64 -16.38
CA LYS A 67 1.67 -1.42 -15.90
C LYS A 67 1.12 -1.59 -14.49
N LEU A 68 0.42 -2.69 -14.22
CA LEU A 68 -0.08 -2.97 -12.87
C LEU A 68 1.05 -2.98 -11.84
N ALA A 69 2.12 -3.73 -12.13
CA ALA A 69 3.27 -3.84 -11.25
C ALA A 69 3.95 -2.48 -11.04
N MET A 70 4.13 -1.68 -12.08
CA MET A 70 4.77 -0.37 -11.99
C MET A 70 3.92 0.63 -11.22
N THR A 71 2.60 0.68 -11.46
CA THR A 71 1.73 1.64 -10.75
C THR A 71 1.63 1.29 -9.27
N THR A 72 1.42 0.02 -8.91
CA THR A 72 1.41 -0.39 -7.50
C THR A 72 2.79 -0.23 -6.85
N PHE A 73 3.87 -0.40 -7.60
CA PHE A 73 5.24 -0.15 -7.13
C PHE A 73 5.41 1.31 -6.74
N VAL A 74 5.03 2.24 -7.63
CA VAL A 74 5.11 3.68 -7.38
C VAL A 74 4.27 4.09 -6.18
N VAL A 75 3.04 3.59 -6.06
CA VAL A 75 2.19 3.88 -4.89
C VAL A 75 2.80 3.36 -3.60
N SER A 76 3.26 2.10 -3.60
CA SER A 76 3.77 1.44 -2.40
C SER A 76 5.11 2.05 -1.95
N PHE A 77 6.12 2.09 -2.83
CA PHE A 77 7.41 2.70 -2.49
C PHE A 77 7.30 4.20 -2.29
N GLY A 78 6.47 4.89 -3.08
CA GLY A 78 6.21 6.31 -2.91
C GLY A 78 5.66 6.62 -1.51
N ALA A 79 4.73 5.82 -0.98
CA ALA A 79 4.22 5.99 0.37
C ALA A 79 5.34 5.88 1.43
N PHE A 80 6.19 4.85 1.35
CA PHE A 80 7.31 4.67 2.29
C PHE A 80 8.40 5.73 2.14
N LEU A 81 8.64 6.24 0.94
CA LEU A 81 9.53 7.39 0.73
C LEU A 81 8.95 8.68 1.31
N VAL A 82 7.65 8.90 1.17
CA VAL A 82 6.97 10.06 1.77
C VAL A 82 7.10 10.02 3.29
N ILE A 83 6.83 8.89 3.95
CA ILE A 83 6.97 8.80 5.42
C ILE A 83 8.42 8.76 5.91
N ALA A 84 9.39 8.54 5.03
CA ALA A 84 10.80 8.73 5.34
C ALA A 84 11.20 10.22 5.40
N MET A 85 10.51 11.08 4.64
CA MET A 85 10.74 12.54 4.64
C MET A 85 9.82 13.27 5.63
N ILE A 86 8.56 12.86 5.70
CA ILE A 86 7.50 13.49 6.48
C ILE A 86 6.81 12.40 7.31
N PRO A 87 7.24 12.20 8.57
CA PRO A 87 6.63 11.21 9.46
C PRO A 87 5.13 11.48 9.63
N PHE A 88 4.30 10.44 9.49
CA PHE A 88 2.84 10.57 9.61
C PHE A 88 2.25 9.31 10.23
N GLY A 89 2.06 9.31 11.56
CA GLY A 89 1.68 8.13 12.35
C GLY A 89 2.75 7.04 12.42
N VAL A 90 3.49 6.84 11.33
CA VAL A 90 4.64 5.96 11.16
C VAL A 90 5.83 6.78 10.65
N ARG A 91 7.02 6.30 10.98
CA ARG A 91 8.28 6.85 10.48
C ARG A 91 9.21 5.74 10.02
N VAL A 92 9.98 6.02 8.98
CA VAL A 92 11.06 5.14 8.55
C VAL A 92 12.32 5.50 9.34
N VAL A 93 12.91 4.53 10.03
CA VAL A 93 14.12 4.71 10.85
C VAL A 93 15.39 4.17 10.17
N SER A 94 15.25 3.43 9.07
CA SER A 94 16.38 2.97 8.26
C SER A 94 15.99 2.83 6.78
N PRO A 95 16.94 2.93 5.83
CA PRO A 95 16.64 2.70 4.40
C PRO A 95 16.00 1.34 4.12
N TRP A 96 16.32 0.33 4.95
CA TRP A 96 15.70 -0.99 4.87
C TRP A 96 14.19 -0.98 5.12
N GLY A 97 13.68 -0.03 5.91
CA GLY A 97 12.25 0.14 6.13
C GLY A 97 11.50 0.50 4.84
N VAL A 98 12.09 1.35 3.99
CA VAL A 98 11.52 1.66 2.67
C VAL A 98 11.51 0.43 1.77
N VAL A 99 12.64 -0.28 1.71
CA VAL A 99 12.79 -1.43 0.82
C VAL A 99 11.85 -2.57 1.24
N ILE A 100 11.87 -2.95 2.52
CA ILE A 100 11.08 -4.08 3.02
C ILE A 100 9.60 -3.72 3.05
N GLY A 101 9.25 -2.55 3.57
CA GLY A 101 7.86 -2.11 3.62
C GLY A 101 7.27 -1.93 2.21
N GLY A 102 8.03 -1.27 1.33
CA GLY A 102 7.67 -1.12 -0.08
C GLY A 102 7.47 -2.45 -0.79
N LEU A 103 8.41 -3.40 -0.66
CA LEU A 103 8.30 -4.72 -1.29
C LEU A 103 7.10 -5.53 -0.80
N MET A 104 6.85 -5.55 0.53
CA MET A 104 5.74 -6.30 1.10
C MET A 104 4.38 -5.75 0.65
N VAL A 105 4.19 -4.44 0.77
CA VAL A 105 2.94 -3.77 0.34
C VAL A 105 2.77 -3.90 -1.17
N TRP A 106 3.84 -3.69 -1.95
CA TRP A 106 3.81 -3.83 -3.41
C TRP A 106 3.40 -5.22 -3.87
N SER A 107 3.95 -6.27 -3.24
CA SER A 107 3.67 -7.66 -3.63
C SER A 107 2.18 -7.99 -3.46
N VAL A 108 1.59 -7.57 -2.33
CA VAL A 108 0.15 -7.79 -2.06
C VAL A 108 -0.71 -6.90 -2.96
N ALA A 109 -0.33 -5.63 -3.16
CA ALA A 109 -1.05 -4.71 -4.03
C ALA A 109 -1.07 -5.18 -5.49
N PHE A 110 0.07 -5.65 -6.01
CA PHE A 110 0.15 -6.23 -7.34
C PHE A 110 -0.75 -7.46 -7.46
N LEU A 111 -0.68 -8.38 -6.49
CA LEU A 111 -1.49 -9.59 -6.51
C LEU A 111 -2.99 -9.27 -6.46
N SER A 112 -3.42 -8.35 -5.58
CA SER A 112 -4.84 -8.00 -5.44
C SER A 112 -5.38 -7.40 -6.74
N ASN A 113 -4.66 -6.44 -7.34
CA ASN A 113 -5.04 -5.82 -8.60
C ASN A 113 -4.98 -6.79 -9.78
N HIS A 114 -4.02 -7.73 -9.77
CA HIS A 114 -3.96 -8.79 -10.78
C HIS A 114 -5.19 -9.72 -10.70
N LEU A 115 -5.62 -10.10 -9.50
CA LEU A 115 -6.81 -10.93 -9.28
C LEU A 115 -8.10 -10.19 -9.67
N GLU A 116 -8.18 -8.89 -9.43
CA GLU A 116 -9.30 -8.05 -9.91
C GLU A 116 -9.34 -8.00 -11.43
N TRP A 117 -8.21 -7.72 -12.07
CA TRP A 117 -8.12 -7.68 -13.54
C TRP A 117 -8.49 -9.02 -14.18
N LYS A 118 -8.03 -10.14 -13.61
CA LYS A 118 -8.40 -11.48 -14.08
C LYS A 118 -9.90 -11.75 -13.94
N HIS A 119 -10.51 -11.29 -12.86
CA HIS A 119 -11.96 -11.42 -12.65
C HIS A 119 -12.76 -10.58 -13.64
N TYR A 120 -12.33 -9.33 -13.90
CA TYR A 120 -12.95 -8.46 -14.89
C TYR A 120 -12.90 -9.03 -16.31
N LYS A 121 -11.77 -9.63 -16.72
CA LYS A 121 -11.63 -10.29 -18.03
C LYS A 121 -12.47 -11.55 -18.22
N ALA A 122 -12.94 -12.16 -17.13
CA ALA A 122 -13.73 -13.38 -17.16
C ALA A 122 -15.25 -13.08 -17.32
N HIS A 123 -15.61 -11.80 -17.38
CA HIS A 123 -16.96 -11.29 -17.65
C HIS A 123 -16.92 -10.46 -18.92
#